data_AF-A0A495S770-F1
#
_entry.id   AF-A0A495S770-F1
#
_cell.length_a   1.000
_cell.length_b   1.000
_cell.length_c   1.000
_cell.angle_alpha   90.00
_cell.angle_beta   90.00
_cell.angle_gamma   90.00
#
_symmetry.space_group_name_H-M   'P 1'
#
loop_
_entity.id
_entity.type
_entity.pdbx_description
1 polymer ?
#
loop_
_entity_poly.entity_id
_entity_poly.type
_entity_poly.pdbx_seq_one_letter_code
_entity_poly.pdbx_strand_id
1 'polypeptide(L)'
;MKTKLAIITLLLSLILTSCVQKTYHKIVVFTLDASEIKNIKTVGIKGNDKPLSWSKSSEMRAIKKDSLYQLTITFETGYTFTEIKFMVNESLEFENQDNRRVNFSTTDTTFYKAKFNYKQTNP
;
A
#
# COMPACT_ATOMS: atom_id res chain seq x y z
N MET A 1 22.57 -39.52 24.57
CA MET A 1 21.38 -38.89 25.18
C MET A 1 21.56 -37.40 25.46
N LYS A 2 22.65 -36.97 26.14
CA LYS A 2 22.88 -35.56 26.52
C LYS A 2 22.87 -34.56 25.35
N THR A 3 23.48 -34.92 24.22
CA THR A 3 23.50 -34.10 23.00
C THR A 3 22.13 -33.96 22.33
N LYS A 4 21.30 -35.03 22.33
CA LYS A 4 19.93 -34.97 21.80
C LYS A 4 19.03 -34.07 22.66
N LEU A 5 19.20 -34.11 23.98
CA LEU A 5 18.48 -33.25 24.90
C LEU A 5 18.87 -31.78 24.71
N ALA A 6 20.16 -31.48 24.55
CA ALA A 6 20.64 -30.11 24.31
C ALA A 6 20.10 -29.51 23.00
N ILE A 7 20.02 -30.30 21.92
CA ILE A 7 19.44 -29.86 20.64
C ILE A 7 17.95 -29.55 20.78
N ILE A 8 17.21 -30.38 21.51
CA ILE A 8 15.78 -30.15 21.78
C ILE A 8 15.59 -28.87 22.59
N THR A 9 16.40 -28.64 23.63
CA THR A 9 16.32 -27.43 24.45
C THR A 9 16.65 -26.17 23.64
N LEU A 10 17.65 -26.23 22.75
CA LEU A 10 17.97 -25.12 21.85
C LEU A 10 16.83 -24.82 20.87
N LEU A 11 16.24 -25.86 20.25
CA LEU A 11 15.11 -25.70 19.34
C LEU A 11 13.90 -25.08 20.06
N LEU A 12 13.62 -25.51 21.30
CA LEU A 12 12.52 -25.01 22.11
C LEU A 12 12.71 -23.54 22.52
N SER A 13 13.96 -23.10 22.73
CA SER A 13 14.28 -21.72 23.08
C SER A 13 14.02 -20.73 21.93
N LEU A 14 14.16 -21.17 20.68
CA LEU A 14 13.92 -20.32 19.50
C LEU A 14 12.43 -19.97 19.34
N ILE A 15 11.53 -20.85 19.79
CA ILE A 15 10.07 -20.66 19.70
C ILE A 15 9.55 -19.61 20.70
N LEU A 16 10.34 -19.27 21.73
CA LEU A 16 9.96 -18.29 22.76
C LEU A 16 10.22 -16.83 22.35
N THR A 17 10.84 -16.60 21.19
CA THR A 17 11.14 -15.25 20.68
C THR A 17 10.05 -14.75 19.72
N SER A 18 8.79 -14.71 20.15
CA SER A 18 7.75 -13.99 19.39
C SER A 18 7.93 -12.48 19.58
N CYS A 19 8.87 -11.88 18.85
CA CYS A 19 8.92 -10.43 18.72
C CYS A 19 7.69 -9.97 17.94
N VAL A 20 6.63 -9.57 18.65
CA VAL A 20 5.51 -8.84 18.05
C VAL A 20 6.01 -7.43 17.74
N GLN A 21 6.22 -7.13 16.47
CA GLN A 21 6.60 -5.79 16.03
C GLN A 21 5.46 -4.81 16.35
N LYS A 22 5.78 -3.70 17.03
CA LYS A 22 4.81 -2.64 17.32
C LYS A 22 4.26 -2.07 16.01
N THR A 23 2.94 -2.06 15.87
CA THR A 23 2.23 -1.46 14.74
C THR A 23 1.80 -0.03 15.07
N TYR A 24 1.59 0.76 14.02
CA TYR A 24 1.13 2.14 14.11
C TYR A 24 -0.02 2.36 13.14
N HIS A 25 -0.90 3.30 13.48
CA HIS A 25 -1.89 3.83 12.56
C HIS A 25 -1.21 4.81 11.60
N LYS A 26 -1.23 4.50 10.32
CA LYS A 26 -0.70 5.36 9.25
C LYS A 26 -1.85 5.75 8.33
N ILE A 27 -2.16 7.04 8.28
CA ILE A 27 -3.22 7.56 7.41
C ILE A 27 -2.58 8.00 6.10
N VAL A 28 -3.14 7.57 4.97
CA VAL A 28 -2.73 8.04 3.65
C VAL A 28 -3.93 8.60 2.90
N VAL A 29 -3.79 9.84 2.43
CA VAL A 29 -4.75 10.49 1.54
C VAL A 29 -4.19 10.41 0.12
N PHE A 30 -4.67 9.44 -0.65
CA PHE A 30 -4.31 9.26 -2.04
C PHE A 30 -5.11 10.21 -2.91
N THR A 31 -4.43 11.00 -3.75
CA THR A 31 -5.06 11.83 -4.77
C THR A 31 -4.50 11.46 -6.13
N LEU A 32 -5.37 11.07 -7.06
CA LEU A 32 -5.01 10.67 -8.41
C LEU A 32 -5.54 11.68 -9.42
N ASP A 33 -4.63 12.25 -10.22
CA ASP A 33 -4.95 12.93 -11.47
C ASP A 33 -5.06 11.90 -12.60
N ALA A 34 -6.26 11.78 -13.16
CA ALA A 34 -6.60 10.94 -14.31
C ALA A 34 -7.14 11.77 -15.47
N SER A 35 -6.88 13.08 -15.52
CA SER A 35 -7.43 14.03 -16.50
C SER A 35 -7.13 13.70 -17.97
N GLU A 36 -6.12 12.88 -18.25
CA GLU A 36 -5.78 12.44 -19.61
C GLU A 36 -6.59 11.22 -20.07
N ILE A 37 -7.33 10.58 -19.17
CA ILE A 37 -8.16 9.41 -19.49
C ILE A 37 -9.58 9.88 -19.82
N LYS A 38 -10.09 9.47 -20.97
CA LYS A 38 -11.45 9.79 -21.42
C LYS A 38 -12.45 8.77 -20.89
N ASN A 39 -13.70 9.21 -20.70
CA ASN A 39 -14.84 8.35 -20.36
C ASN A 39 -14.60 7.50 -19.09
N ILE A 40 -14.16 8.14 -18.01
CA ILE A 40 -13.89 7.44 -16.75
C ILE A 40 -15.19 6.96 -16.11
N LYS A 41 -15.26 5.66 -15.83
CA LYS A 41 -16.37 4.98 -15.16
C LYS A 41 -15.99 4.55 -13.75
N THR A 42 -14.78 4.02 -13.58
CA THR A 42 -14.27 3.52 -12.30
C THR A 42 -12.84 3.95 -12.08
N VAL A 43 -12.52 4.31 -10.85
CA VAL A 43 -11.16 4.60 -10.40
C VAL A 43 -10.94 3.89 -9.08
N GLY A 44 -9.78 3.27 -8.92
CA GLY A 44 -9.49 2.50 -7.74
C GLY A 44 -8.01 2.38 -7.42
N ILE A 45 -7.73 1.75 -6.29
CA ILE A 45 -6.38 1.43 -5.84
C ILE A 45 -6.34 -0.04 -5.42
N LYS A 46 -5.26 -0.71 -5.78
CA LYS A 46 -4.85 -2.02 -5.26
C LYS A 46 -3.56 -1.85 -4.48
N GLY A 47 -3.28 -2.71 -3.51
CA GLY A 47 -2.09 -2.56 -2.69
C GLY A 47 -1.75 -3.78 -1.85
N ASN A 48 -0.54 -3.74 -1.29
CA ASN A 48 0.04 -4.84 -0.55
C ASN A 48 -0.51 -5.00 0.87
N ASP A 49 -0.76 -3.88 1.56
CA ASP A 49 -1.11 -3.87 2.98
C ASP A 49 -2.60 -3.65 3.20
N LYS A 50 -3.15 -4.32 4.21
CA LYS A 50 -4.55 -4.13 4.61
C LYS A 50 -4.82 -2.67 5.01
N PRO A 51 -5.99 -2.11 4.65
CA PRO A 51 -7.15 -2.79 4.04
C PRO A 51 -7.10 -2.93 2.52
N LEU A 52 -6.02 -2.51 1.84
CA LEU A 52 -5.86 -2.74 0.42
C LEU A 52 -5.53 -4.21 0.12
N SER A 53 -5.75 -4.61 -1.14
CA SER A 53 -5.43 -5.94 -1.62
C SER A 53 -5.04 -5.90 -3.10
N TRP A 54 -4.14 -6.79 -3.52
CA TRP A 54 -3.86 -7.04 -4.94
C TRP A 54 -5.01 -7.75 -5.67
N SER A 55 -5.84 -8.50 -4.93
CA SER A 55 -6.99 -9.24 -5.51
C SER A 55 -8.22 -8.36 -5.74
N LYS A 56 -8.40 -7.29 -4.96
CA LYS A 56 -9.60 -6.43 -5.01
C LYS A 56 -9.22 -4.96 -4.98
N SER A 57 -9.76 -4.20 -5.91
CA SER A 57 -9.62 -2.75 -5.93
C SER A 57 -10.52 -2.09 -4.90
N SER A 58 -9.98 -1.13 -4.14
CA SER A 58 -10.76 -0.17 -3.36
C SER A 58 -11.12 1.02 -4.26
N GLU A 59 -12.38 1.42 -4.26
CA GLU A 59 -12.88 2.50 -5.12
C GLU A 59 -12.43 3.88 -4.59
N MET A 60 -12.05 4.77 -5.50
CA MET A 60 -11.72 6.16 -5.20
C MET A 60 -12.89 7.09 -5.53
N ARG A 61 -13.16 8.06 -4.67
CA ARG A 61 -14.23 9.05 -4.87
C ARG A 61 -13.76 10.17 -5.80
N ALA A 62 -14.60 10.56 -6.76
CA ALA A 62 -14.36 11.74 -7.58
C ALA A 62 -14.45 13.04 -6.73
N ILE A 63 -13.39 13.84 -6.76
CA ILE A 63 -13.36 15.22 -6.26
C ILE A 63 -13.66 16.20 -7.41
N LYS A 64 -13.14 15.89 -8.60
CA LYS A 64 -13.49 16.55 -9.86
C LYS A 64 -13.81 15.46 -10.87
N LYS A 65 -15.05 15.46 -11.37
CA LYS A 65 -15.53 14.45 -12.33
C LYS A 65 -14.56 14.35 -13.51
N ASP A 66 -14.25 13.12 -13.89
CA ASP A 66 -13.39 12.74 -15.02
C ASP A 66 -11.95 13.32 -14.97
N SER A 67 -11.46 13.68 -13.77
CA SER A 67 -10.14 14.29 -13.65
C SER A 67 -9.42 14.01 -12.34
N LEU A 68 -10.07 14.17 -11.19
CA LEU A 68 -9.41 14.12 -9.88
C LEU A 68 -10.17 13.23 -8.91
N TYR A 69 -9.47 12.25 -8.35
CA TYR A 69 -10.04 11.23 -7.48
C TYR A 69 -9.26 11.14 -6.18
N GLN A 70 -9.95 10.80 -5.08
CA GLN A 70 -9.34 10.71 -3.75
C GLN A 70 -9.84 9.49 -2.98
N LEU A 71 -8.95 8.91 -2.18
CA LEU A 71 -9.25 7.86 -1.22
C LEU A 71 -8.36 8.02 0.02
N THR A 72 -8.97 7.92 1.20
CA THR A 72 -8.24 7.93 2.48
C THR A 72 -8.24 6.52 3.05
N ILE A 73 -7.05 6.01 3.37
CA ILE A 73 -6.86 4.68 3.97
C ILE A 73 -6.08 4.84 5.28
N THR A 74 -6.51 4.10 6.30
CA THR A 74 -5.73 3.90 7.52
C THR A 74 -5.13 2.52 7.49
N PHE A 75 -3.80 2.44 7.51
CA PHE A 75 -3.05 1.20 7.66
C PHE A 75 -2.71 0.99 9.14
N GLU A 76 -2.77 -0.26 9.60
CA GLU A 76 -2.21 -0.68 10.88
C GLU A 76 -0.95 -1.50 10.59
N THR A 77 0.22 -0.87 10.71
CA THR A 77 1.47 -1.47 10.23
C THR A 77 2.69 -1.00 10.99
N GLY A 78 3.69 -1.88 11.10
CA GLY A 78 5.03 -1.54 11.60
C GLY A 78 5.99 -1.12 10.49
N TYR A 79 5.58 -1.18 9.23
CA TYR A 79 6.38 -0.77 8.07
C TYR A 79 6.39 0.75 7.88
N THR A 80 7.41 1.25 7.19
CA THR A 80 7.56 2.67 6.85
C THR A 80 7.03 3.02 5.46
N PHE A 81 6.54 2.04 4.71
CA PHE A 81 5.97 2.23 3.39
C PHE A 81 4.94 1.16 3.07
N THR A 82 4.16 1.39 2.02
CA THR A 82 3.33 0.39 1.36
C THR A 82 3.52 0.47 -0.15
N GLU A 83 3.10 -0.59 -0.85
CA GLU A 83 3.11 -0.65 -2.31
C GLU A 83 1.68 -0.66 -2.86
N ILE A 84 1.47 0.14 -3.90
CA ILE A 84 0.15 0.30 -4.53
C ILE A 84 0.25 0.36 -6.05
N LYS A 85 -0.89 0.12 -6.70
CA LYS A 85 -1.15 0.51 -8.09
C LYS A 85 -2.55 1.08 -8.22
N PHE A 86 -2.68 2.15 -8.99
CA PHE A 86 -3.97 2.71 -9.40
C PHE A 86 -4.62 1.90 -10.52
N MET A 87 -5.95 1.97 -10.56
CA MET A 87 -6.81 1.38 -11.59
C MET A 87 -7.69 2.48 -12.18
N VAL A 88 -7.84 2.54 -13.50
CA VAL A 88 -8.84 3.39 -14.18
C VAL A 88 -9.54 2.57 -15.25
N ASN A 89 -10.87 2.48 -15.24
CA ASN A 89 -11.66 1.68 -16.20
C ASN A 89 -11.13 0.25 -16.37
N GLU A 90 -10.80 -0.42 -15.27
CA GLU A 90 -10.21 -1.78 -15.24
C GLU A 90 -8.77 -1.89 -15.76
N SER A 91 -8.18 -0.81 -16.29
CA SER A 91 -6.75 -0.77 -16.63
C SER A 91 -5.90 -0.54 -15.39
N LEU A 92 -4.94 -1.43 -15.15
CA LEU A 92 -3.94 -1.32 -14.10
C LEU A 92 -2.80 -0.40 -14.56
N GLU A 93 -2.37 0.51 -13.68
CA GLU A 93 -1.23 1.35 -14.03
C GLU A 93 0.08 0.56 -14.10
N PHE A 94 0.96 1.01 -15.00
CA PHE A 94 2.28 0.46 -15.22
C PHE A 94 2.27 -1.08 -15.31
N GLU A 95 1.42 -1.61 -16.19
CA GLU A 95 1.32 -3.04 -16.42
C GLU A 95 2.72 -3.62 -16.72
N ASN A 96 3.08 -4.71 -16.04
CA ASN A 96 4.40 -5.35 -16.09
C ASN A 96 5.60 -4.52 -15.62
N GLN A 97 5.36 -3.43 -14.89
CA GLN A 97 6.39 -2.66 -14.20
C GLN A 97 6.14 -2.63 -12.69
N ASP A 98 7.13 -2.17 -11.94
CA ASP A 98 7.10 -2.08 -10.49
C ASP A 98 5.88 -1.33 -9.94
N ASN A 99 5.51 -1.66 -8.71
CA ASN A 99 4.49 -0.97 -7.94
C ASN A 99 4.96 0.44 -7.56
N ARG A 100 4.02 1.34 -7.29
CA ARG A 100 4.35 2.60 -6.62
C ARG A 100 4.68 2.32 -5.17
N ARG A 101 5.81 2.82 -4.70
CA ARG A 101 6.17 2.82 -3.28
C ARG A 101 5.70 4.11 -2.62
N VAL A 102 4.90 3.99 -1.57
CA VAL A 102 4.37 5.11 -0.79
C VAL A 102 5.00 5.06 0.59
N ASN A 103 6.00 5.91 0.81
CA ASN A 103 6.63 6.05 2.11
C ASN A 103 5.69 6.83 3.04
N PHE A 104 5.41 6.27 4.21
CA PHE A 104 4.62 6.95 5.22
C PHE A 104 5.39 8.12 5.80
N SER A 105 4.68 9.22 6.05
CA SER A 105 5.20 10.35 6.79
C SER A 105 5.65 9.93 8.20
N THR A 106 6.58 10.69 8.74
CA THR A 106 6.94 10.63 10.17
C THR A 106 5.80 11.14 11.05
N THR A 107 4.91 11.97 10.49
CA THR A 107 3.62 12.37 11.09
C THR A 107 2.53 11.31 10.86
N ASP A 108 1.35 11.51 11.43
CA ASP A 108 0.24 10.54 11.34
C ASP A 108 -0.33 10.39 9.92
N THR A 109 -0.32 11.48 9.14
CA THR A 109 -0.93 11.53 7.80
C THR A 109 0.10 11.74 6.69
N THR A 110 -0.04 10.97 5.62
CA THR A 110 0.73 11.07 4.37
C THR A 110 -0.20 11.54 3.26
N PHE A 111 0.17 12.62 2.54
CA PHE A 111 -0.56 13.06 1.36
C PHE A 111 0.18 12.58 0.12
N TYR A 112 -0.42 11.65 -0.62
CA TYR A 112 0.20 11.06 -1.81
C TYR A 112 -0.55 11.51 -3.06
N LYS A 113 0.06 12.41 -3.83
CA LYS A 113 -0.49 12.90 -5.10
C LYS A 113 0.23 12.21 -6.24
N ALA A 114 -0.51 11.69 -7.21
CA ALA A 114 0.06 11.04 -8.39
C ALA A 114 -0.77 11.35 -9.64
N LYS A 115 -0.17 11.15 -10.82
CA LYS A 115 -0.86 11.13 -12.11
C LYS A 115 -0.83 9.72 -12.69
N PHE A 116 -1.95 9.25 -13.22
CA PHE A 116 -2.09 7.89 -13.74
C PHE A 116 -1.05 7.62 -14.84
N ASN A 117 -0.36 6.48 -14.77
CA ASN A 117 0.72 6.10 -15.70
C ASN A 117 1.89 7.11 -15.85
N TYR A 118 2.06 8.03 -14.90
CA TYR A 118 3.20 8.96 -14.87
C TYR A 118 4.14 8.63 -13.71
N LYS A 119 5.42 8.34 -14.03
CA LYS A 119 6.45 8.11 -13.02
C LYS A 119 6.76 9.44 -12.34
N GLN A 120 6.56 9.47 -11.03
CA GLN A 120 6.82 10.68 -10.24
C GLN A 120 8.33 10.89 -10.16
N THR A 121 8.85 11.92 -10.82
CA THR A 121 10.19 12.42 -10.53
C THR A 121 10.07 13.23 -9.25
N ASN A 122 10.69 12.76 -8.16
CA ASN A 122 10.90 13.64 -7.01
C ASN A 122 11.70 14.86 -7.50
N PRO A 123 11.35 16.09 -7.09
CA PRO A 123 12.29 17.19 -7.18
C PRO A 123 13.56 16.87 -6.38
#